data_AF-A0A0L0VUD1-F1
#
_entry.id   AF-A0A0L0VUD1-F1
#
_cell.length_a   1.000
_cell.length_b   1.000
_cell.length_c   1.000
_cell.angle_alpha   90.00
_cell.angle_beta   90.00
_cell.angle_gamma   90.00
#
_symmetry.space_group_name_H-M   'P 1'
#
loop_
_entity.id
_entity.type
_entity.pdbx_description
1 polymer ?
#
loop_
_entity_poly.entity_id
_entity_poly.type
_entity_poly.pdbx_seq_one_letter_code
_entity_poly.pdbx_strand_id
1 'polypeptide(L)'
;MEEYIAGSWEKPLHPANTNHDIDDRSPAIMQLLSAFQHWIYMYTNGQMIITNIQGVVPLLSKPKIIDLNPEAHWSHWSPFEARDVMNQFLVRHTCSRAC
;
A
#
# COMPACT_ATOMS: atom_id res chain seq x y z
N MET A 1 16.95 10.22 10.26
CA MET A 1 17.72 10.65 9.07
C MET A 1 17.44 9.61 8.01
N GLU A 2 16.93 10.01 6.84
CA GLU A 2 16.71 9.12 5.69
C GLU A 2 17.70 9.47 4.59
N GLU A 3 17.99 8.52 3.70
CA GLU A 3 18.85 8.76 2.54
C GLU A 3 18.16 9.67 1.51
N TYR A 4 18.95 10.45 0.78
CA TYR A 4 18.43 11.24 -0.34
C TYR A 4 18.23 10.34 -1.56
N ILE A 5 16.99 10.29 -2.05
CA ILE A 5 16.63 9.55 -3.25
C ILE A 5 16.51 10.53 -4.42
N ALA A 6 17.42 10.43 -5.39
CA ALA A 6 17.39 11.25 -6.61
C ALA A 6 16.46 10.64 -7.66
N GLY A 7 15.65 11.47 -8.34
CA GLY A 7 14.80 11.07 -9.46
C GLY A 7 13.37 11.59 -9.38
N SER A 8 12.51 11.07 -10.25
CA SER A 8 11.09 11.45 -10.32
C SER A 8 10.30 10.74 -9.23
N TRP A 9 9.73 11.52 -8.31
CA TRP A 9 8.99 10.98 -7.17
C TRP A 9 7.57 10.56 -7.56
N GLU A 10 7.24 9.30 -7.32
CA GLU A 10 5.93 8.69 -7.57
C GLU A 10 5.23 8.32 -6.26
N LYS A 11 3.90 8.14 -6.31
CA LYS A 11 3.07 7.78 -5.15
C LYS A 11 2.21 6.54 -5.41
N PRO A 12 2.82 5.38 -5.70
CA PRO A 12 2.10 4.13 -5.90
C PRO A 12 1.28 3.74 -4.65
N LEU A 13 0.01 3.38 -4.81
CA LEU A 13 -0.86 2.98 -3.69
C LEU A 13 -1.14 4.08 -2.64
N HIS A 14 -1.15 5.36 -3.03
CA HIS A 14 -1.65 6.40 -2.12
C HIS A 14 -3.16 6.15 -1.79
N PRO A 15 -3.60 6.17 -0.52
CA PRO A 15 -4.98 5.83 -0.13
C PRO A 15 -6.07 6.70 -0.78
N ALA A 16 -5.75 7.97 -1.05
CA ALA A 16 -6.68 8.89 -1.72
C ALA A 16 -6.73 8.73 -3.25
N ASN A 17 -5.84 7.94 -3.85
CA ASN A 17 -5.84 7.75 -5.29
C ASN A 17 -6.85 6.66 -5.67
N THR A 18 -8.07 7.12 -5.98
CA THR A 18 -9.25 6.30 -6.26
C THR A 18 -9.20 5.51 -7.59
N ASN A 19 -8.08 5.50 -8.29
CA ASN A 19 -7.97 5.04 -9.69
C ASN A 19 -6.95 3.91 -9.91
N HIS A 20 -6.49 3.24 -8.86
CA HIS A 20 -5.53 2.16 -9.00
C HIS A 20 -6.24 0.82 -9.21
N ASP A 21 -6.91 0.68 -10.35
CA ASP A 21 -7.23 -0.64 -10.91
C ASP A 21 -5.91 -1.21 -11.47
N ILE A 22 -5.02 -1.62 -10.57
CA ILE A 22 -3.76 -2.25 -10.93
C ILE A 22 -4.09 -3.67 -11.40
N ASP A 23 -3.80 -3.94 -12.66
CA ASP A 23 -4.10 -5.20 -13.35
C ASP A 23 -2.85 -5.76 -14.06
N ASP A 24 -3.03 -6.84 -14.82
CA ASP A 24 -1.96 -7.48 -15.57
C ASP A 24 -1.36 -6.63 -16.70
N ARG A 25 -2.00 -5.51 -17.06
CA ARG A 25 -1.51 -4.56 -18.08
C ARG A 25 -0.65 -3.45 -17.45
N SER A 26 -0.71 -3.30 -16.13
CA SER A 26 0.07 -2.32 -15.40
C SER A 26 1.57 -2.65 -15.42
N PRO A 27 2.47 -1.67 -15.23
CA PRO A 27 3.90 -1.94 -15.14
C PRO A 27 4.24 -2.99 -14.06
N ALA A 28 5.24 -3.84 -14.29
CA ALA A 28 5.59 -4.93 -13.39
C ALA A 28 5.84 -4.49 -11.94
N ILE A 29 6.42 -3.29 -11.73
CA ILE A 29 6.59 -2.74 -10.39
C ILE A 29 5.25 -2.47 -9.69
N MET A 30 4.25 -1.94 -10.40
CA MET A 30 2.93 -1.65 -9.82
C MET A 30 2.23 -2.96 -9.43
N GLN A 31 2.36 -3.99 -10.28
CA GLN A 31 1.88 -5.34 -9.97
C GLN A 31 2.55 -5.89 -8.71
N LEU A 32 3.88 -5.77 -8.59
CA LEU A 32 4.63 -6.21 -7.41
C LEU A 32 4.24 -5.44 -6.13
N LEU A 33 4.05 -4.12 -6.21
CA LEU A 33 3.65 -3.32 -5.05
C LEU A 33 2.22 -3.66 -4.59
N SER A 34 1.29 -3.81 -5.53
CA SER A 34 -0.08 -4.26 -5.24
C SER A 34 -0.10 -5.68 -4.66
N ALA A 35 0.68 -6.60 -5.24
CA ALA A 35 0.83 -7.96 -4.73
C ALA A 35 1.48 -7.98 -3.33
N PHE A 36 2.44 -7.11 -3.06
CA PHE A 36 3.04 -6.98 -1.73
C PHE A 36 2.02 -6.49 -0.69
N GLN A 37 1.18 -5.51 -1.03
CA GLN A 37 0.07 -5.08 -0.16
C GLN A 37 -0.90 -6.25 0.12
N HIS A 38 -1.26 -7.02 -0.90
CA HIS A 38 -2.11 -8.21 -0.76
C HIS A 38 -1.44 -9.31 0.08
N TRP A 39 -0.16 -9.57 -0.14
CA TRP A 39 0.58 -10.55 0.63
C TRP A 39 0.62 -10.20 2.12
N ILE A 40 0.82 -8.93 2.48
CA ILE A 40 0.77 -8.48 3.89
C ILE A 40 -0.62 -8.73 4.50
N TYR A 41 -1.70 -8.44 3.76
CA TYR A 41 -3.06 -8.76 4.21
C TYR A 41 -3.19 -10.25 4.54
N MET A 42 -2.79 -11.12 3.63
CA MET A 42 -2.90 -12.57 3.80
C MET A 42 -1.99 -13.10 4.92
N TYR A 43 -0.73 -12.66 4.94
CA TYR A 43 0.29 -13.07 5.91
C TYR A 43 -0.12 -12.72 7.35
N THR A 44 -0.88 -11.63 7.51
CA THR A 44 -1.33 -11.14 8.81
C THR A 44 -2.78 -11.53 9.12
N ASN A 45 -3.34 -12.48 8.36
CA ASN A 45 -4.72 -12.95 8.51
C ASN A 45 -5.75 -11.81 8.49
N GLY A 46 -5.53 -10.82 7.64
CA GLY A 46 -6.40 -9.67 7.43
C GLY A 46 -6.29 -8.58 8.49
N GLN A 47 -5.31 -8.66 9.41
CA GLN A 47 -5.10 -7.67 10.47
C GLN A 47 -4.65 -6.31 9.90
N MET A 48 -3.74 -6.33 8.92
CA MET A 48 -3.08 -5.11 8.45
C MET A 48 -2.80 -5.12 6.94
N ILE A 49 -2.66 -3.92 6.38
CA ILE A 49 -2.08 -3.69 5.05
C ILE A 49 -1.03 -2.59 5.12
N ILE A 50 -0.16 -2.58 4.12
CA ILE A 50 0.76 -1.47 3.86
C ILE A 50 0.24 -0.64 2.69
N THR A 51 0.28 0.67 2.80
CA THR A 51 -0.22 1.61 1.79
C THR A 51 0.68 2.85 1.73
N ASN A 52 0.32 3.83 0.91
CA ASN A 52 1.06 5.09 0.78
C ASN A 52 2.54 4.87 0.44
N ILE A 53 2.83 3.87 -0.39
CA ILE A 53 4.19 3.61 -0.82
C ILE A 53 4.58 4.75 -1.78
N GLN A 54 5.69 5.43 -1.55
CA GLN A 54 6.11 6.55 -2.39
C GLN A 54 7.60 6.45 -2.68
N GLY A 55 8.09 7.04 -3.75
CA GLY A 55 9.53 7.08 -3.98
C GLY A 55 9.91 7.11 -5.44
N VAL A 56 11.15 6.70 -5.70
CA VAL A 56 11.72 6.56 -7.05
C VAL A 56 11.99 5.07 -7.23
N VAL A 57 11.11 4.39 -7.95
CA VAL A 57 11.20 2.94 -8.14
C VAL A 57 12.62 2.52 -8.56
N PRO A 58 13.23 1.50 -7.90
CA PRO A 58 12.65 0.61 -6.89
C PRO A 58 12.82 1.07 -5.43
N LEU A 59 13.38 2.26 -5.18
CA LEU A 59 13.56 2.80 -3.85
C LEU A 59 12.25 3.40 -3.32
N LEU A 60 11.71 2.77 -2.28
CA LEU A 60 10.43 3.09 -1.67
C LEU A 60 10.64 3.77 -0.31
N SER A 61 9.73 4.64 0.05
CA SER A 61 9.73 5.43 1.28
C SER A 61 8.28 5.80 1.66
N LYS A 62 8.14 6.36 2.87
CA LYS A 62 6.89 6.83 3.48
C LYS A 62 5.74 5.81 3.53
N PRO A 63 5.99 4.49 3.71
CA PRO A 63 4.90 3.55 3.85
C PRO A 63 4.01 3.95 5.03
N LYS A 64 2.72 3.66 4.92
CA LYS A 64 1.77 3.73 6.02
C LYS A 64 1.26 2.34 6.31
N ILE A 65 1.23 2.02 7.59
CA ILE A 65 0.64 0.78 8.09
C ILE A 65 -0.79 1.09 8.48
N ILE A 66 -1.73 0.37 7.88
CA ILE A 66 -3.14 0.39 8.25
C ILE A 66 -3.38 -0.89 9.04
N ASP A 67 -3.78 -0.77 10.29
CA ASP A 67 -3.95 -1.90 11.21
C ASP A 67 -5.30 -1.77 11.90
N LEU A 68 -6.04 -2.87 11.96
CA LEU A 68 -7.32 -2.95 12.64
C LEU A 68 -7.19 -2.97 14.17
N ASN A 69 -5.99 -3.16 14.71
CA ASN A 69 -5.69 -2.97 16.13
C ASN A 69 -5.51 -1.46 16.42
N PRO A 70 -6.45 -0.83 17.16
CA PRO A 70 -6.36 0.58 17.52
C PRO A 70 -5.24 0.87 18.54
N GLU A 71 -4.75 -0.15 19.25
CA GLU A 71 -3.66 -0.03 20.23
C GLU A 71 -2.27 -0.18 19.60
N ALA A 72 -2.20 -0.49 18.30
CA ALA A 72 -0.92 -0.58 17.62
C ALA A 72 -0.27 0.81 17.53
N HIS A 73 1.04 0.87 17.81
CA HIS A 73 1.77 2.14 17.94
C HIS A 73 1.63 3.06 16.70
N TRP A 74 1.58 2.47 15.50
CA TRP A 74 1.44 3.20 14.23
C TRP A 74 0.01 3.68 13.96
N SER A 75 -1.02 3.09 14.57
CA SER A 75 -2.42 3.43 14.35
C SER A 75 -2.77 4.82 14.89
N HIS A 76 -2.13 5.25 15.98
CA HIS A 76 -2.41 6.54 16.63
C HIS A 76 -2.12 7.77 15.77
N TRP A 77 -1.27 7.62 14.75
CA TRP A 77 -0.83 8.74 13.90
C TRP A 77 -1.34 8.62 12.47
N SER A 78 -2.23 7.65 12.20
CA SER A 78 -2.86 7.51 10.89
C SER A 78 -3.97 8.55 10.73
N PRO A 79 -3.95 9.39 9.69
CA PRO A 79 -5.08 10.27 9.36
C PRO A 79 -6.21 9.51 8.65
N PHE A 80 -6.09 8.19 8.51
CA PHE A 80 -7.03 7.34 7.79
C PHE A 80 -7.69 6.34 8.74
N GLU A 81 -9.01 6.23 8.64
CA GLU A 81 -9.78 5.20 9.34
C GLU A 81 -9.47 3.81 8.79
N ALA A 82 -8.95 2.93 9.64
CA ALA A 82 -8.39 1.65 9.20
C ALA A 82 -9.43 0.76 8.49
N ARG A 83 -10.66 0.75 8.99
CA ARG A 83 -11.77 -0.02 8.41
C ARG A 83 -12.14 0.47 7.01
N ASP A 84 -12.13 1.77 6.77
CA ASP A 84 -12.50 2.33 5.48
C ASP A 84 -11.47 1.99 4.42
N VAL A 85 -10.18 2.13 4.75
CA VAL A 85 -9.09 1.79 3.82
C VAL A 85 -9.07 0.29 3.54
N MET A 86 -9.26 -0.56 4.57
CA MET A 86 -9.36 -2.01 4.40
C MET A 86 -10.53 -2.41 3.51
N ASN A 87 -11.72 -1.84 3.73
CA ASN A 87 -12.88 -2.11 2.90
C ASN A 87 -12.64 -1.69 1.45
N GLN A 88 -12.03 -0.53 1.23
CA GLN A 88 -11.67 -0.08 -0.11
C GLN A 88 -10.67 -1.02 -0.78
N PHE A 89 -9.66 -1.49 -0.04
CA PHE A 89 -8.72 -2.50 -0.53
C PHE A 89 -9.45 -3.77 -0.96
N LEU A 90 -10.31 -4.34 -0.10
CA LEU A 90 -11.03 -5.59 -0.40
C LEU A 90 -11.99 -5.48 -1.59
N VAL A 91 -12.60 -4.31 -1.79
CA VAL A 91 -13.54 -4.10 -2.89
C VAL A 91 -12.83 -3.85 -4.23
N ARG A 92 -11.66 -3.20 -4.21
CA ARG A 92 -11.00 -2.70 -5.42
C ARG A 92 -9.78 -3.52 -5.85
N HIS A 93 -9.15 -4.22 -4.93
CA HIS A 93 -7.96 -5.01 -5.24
C HIS A 93 -8.32 -6.14 -6.21
N THR A 94 -7.59 -6.20 -7.32
CA THR A 94 -7.66 -7.30 -8.27
C THR A 94 -6.30 -8.01 -8.26
N CYS A 95 -6.30 -9.32 -8.07
CA CYS A 95 -5.06 -10.09 -8.14
C CYS A 95 -4.48 -10.00 -9.55
N SER A 96 -3.26 -9.46 -9.65
CA SER A 96 -2.43 -9.58 -10.85
C SER A 96 -1.64 -10.88 -10.83
N ARG A 97 -0.91 -11.17 -11.91
CA ARG A 97 0.02 -12.31 -12.02
C ARG A 97 1.10 -12.37 -10.93
N ALA A 98 1.32 -11.29 -10.20
CA ALA A 98 2.30 -11.23 -9.11
C ALA A 98 1.72 -11.62 -7.73
N CYS A 99 0.39 -11.68 -7.59
CA CYS A 99 -0.28 -12.12 -6.36
C CYS A 99 -0.16 -13.64 -6.17
#